data_AF-A0A6H9GBS4-F1
#
_entry.id   AF-A0A6H9GBS4-F1
#
_cell.length_a   1.000
_cell.length_b   1.000
_cell.length_c   1.000
_cell.angle_alpha   90.00
_cell.angle_beta   90.00
_cell.angle_gamma   90.00
#
_symmetry.space_group_name_H-M   'P 1'
#
loop_
_entity.id
_entity.type
_entity.pdbx_description
1 polymer ?
#
loop_
_entity_poly.entity_id
_entity_poly.type
_entity_poly.pdbx_seq_one_letter_code
_entity_poly.pdbx_strand_id
1 'polypeptide(L)' 'MLRYLRETKVYQEALEEGKEEGKEEGKEEKARQIALKMLSAGFPIPEIAQFTDLSPDAIEELQRQQHN' A
#
# COMPACT_ATOMS: atom_id res chain seq x y z
N MET A 1 -8.61 -23.03 -27.78
CA MET A 1 -9.42 -21.81 -27.58
C MET A 1 -8.71 -20.78 -26.68
N LEU A 2 -8.10 -21.16 -25.55
CA LEU A 2 -7.36 -20.25 -24.66
C LEU A 2 -6.00 -19.70 -25.18
N ARG A 3 -5.42 -20.28 -26.24
CA ARG A 3 -4.11 -19.84 -26.77
C ARG A 3 -4.15 -18.50 -27.51
N TYR A 4 -5.28 -18.14 -28.11
CA TYR A 4 -5.40 -16.87 -28.85
C TYR A 4 -5.63 -15.66 -27.94
N LEU A 5 -6.06 -15.88 -26.70
CA LEU A 5 -6.35 -14.80 -25.76
C LEU A 5 -5.07 -14.22 -25.13
N ARG A 6 -3.95 -14.94 -25.11
CA ARG A 6 -2.68 -14.43 -24.55
C ARG A 6 -2.03 -13.31 -25.39
N GLU A 7 -2.38 -13.21 -26.67
CA GLU A 7 -1.84 -12.22 -27.60
C GLU A 7 -2.80 -11.05 -27.86
N THR A 8 -4.00 -11.06 -27.27
CA THR A 8 -4.91 -9.92 -27.40
C THR A 8 -4.47 -8.80 -26.46
N LYS A 9 -4.59 -7.54 -26.94
CA LYS A 9 -4.29 -6.34 -26.14
C LYS A 9 -4.97 -6.37 -24.76
N VAL A 10 -6.22 -6.83 -24.72
CA VAL A 10 -7.02 -6.98 -23.50
C VAL A 10 -6.34 -7.86 -22.43
N TYR A 11 -5.64 -8.93 -22.82
CA TYR A 11 -4.95 -9.79 -21.86
C TYR A 11 -3.62 -9.20 -21.38
N GLN A 12 -2.94 -8.43 -22.23
CA GLN A 12 -1.73 -7.70 -21.84
C GLN A 12 -2.08 -6.54 -20.89
N GLU A 13 -3.12 -5.78 -21.21
CA GLU A 13 -3.68 -4.73 -20.37
C GLU A 13 -4.12 -5.28 -19.01
N ALA A 14 -4.90 -6.37 -18.97
CA ALA A 14 -5.29 -6.99 -17.70
C ALA A 14 -4.11 -7.53 -16.86
N LEU A 15 -3.01 -7.94 -17.50
CA LEU A 15 -1.78 -8.36 -16.83
C LEU A 15 -0.96 -7.18 -16.32
N GLU A 16 -0.96 -6.07 -17.04
CA GLU A 16 -0.29 -4.83 -16.62
C GLU A 16 -1.07 -4.18 -15.48
N GLU A 17 -2.39 -4.03 -15.61
CA GLU A 17 -3.28 -3.54 -14.54
C GLU A 17 -3.11 -4.39 -13.27
N GLY A 18 -3.23 -5.72 -13.36
CA GLY A 18 -3.05 -6.59 -12.18
C GLY A 18 -1.63 -6.55 -11.57
N LYS A 19 -0.61 -6.18 -12.34
CA LYS A 19 0.76 -5.98 -11.81
C LYS A 19 0.95 -4.60 -11.19
N GLU A 20 0.31 -3.57 -11.74
CA GLU A 20 0.34 -2.22 -11.18
C GLU A 20 -0.46 -2.18 -9.87
N GLU A 21 -1.69 -2.69 -9.86
CA GLU A 21 -2.52 -2.82 -8.66
C GLU A 21 -1.78 -3.58 -7.55
N GLY A 22 -1.23 -4.77 -7.84
CA GLY A 22 -0.48 -5.54 -6.84
C GLY A 22 0.82 -4.85 -6.35
N LYS A 23 1.43 -3.97 -7.15
CA LYS A 23 2.59 -3.17 -6.72
C LYS A 23 2.17 -1.98 -5.86
N GLU A 24 1.07 -1.32 -6.20
CA GLU A 24 0.55 -0.20 -5.42
C GLU A 24 0.03 -0.66 -4.06
N GLU A 25 -0.79 -1.73 -4.04
CA GLU A 25 -1.26 -2.36 -2.81
C GLU A 25 -0.07 -2.79 -1.93
N GLY A 26 0.95 -3.42 -2.52
CA GLY A 26 2.15 -3.85 -1.78
C GLY A 26 2.98 -2.69 -1.22
N LYS A 27 3.02 -1.54 -1.89
CA LYS A 27 3.70 -0.33 -1.39
C LYS A 27 2.93 0.30 -0.24
N GLU A 28 1.62 0.43 -0.39
CA GLU A 28 0.74 1.03 0.60
C GLU A 28 0.69 0.19 1.89
N GLU A 29 0.53 -1.13 1.74
CA GLU A 29 0.59 -2.12 2.84
C GLU A 29 1.92 -2.00 3.61
N LYS A 30 3.04 -1.91 2.89
CA LYS A 30 4.36 -1.79 3.51
C LYS A 30 4.52 -0.46 4.25
N ALA A 31 4.05 0.65 3.68
CA ALA A 31 4.08 1.95 4.34
C ALA A 31 3.27 1.93 5.64
N ARG A 32 2.04 1.38 5.61
CA ARG A 32 1.19 1.20 6.80
C ARG A 32 1.87 0.34 7.87
N GLN A 33 2.48 -0.79 7.49
CA GLN A 33 3.18 -1.67 8.44
C GLN A 33 4.38 -0.98 9.10
N ILE A 34 5.13 -0.16 8.36
CA ILE A 34 6.24 0.61 8.92
C ILE A 34 5.70 1.67 9.89
N ALA A 35 4.65 2.40 9.51
CA ALA A 35 4.02 3.39 10.37
C ALA A 35 3.51 2.79 11.69
N LEU A 36 2.87 1.62 11.64
CA LEU A 36 2.41 0.90 12.84
C LEU A 36 3.56 0.49 13.77
N LYS A 37 4.69 0.02 13.21
CA LYS A 37 5.89 -0.30 14.01
C LYS A 37 6.48 0.93 14.66
N MET A 38 6.51 2.06 13.96
CA MET A 38 7.02 3.32 14.50
C MET A 38 6.08 3.90 15.58
N LEU A 39 4.76 3.83 15.37
CA LEU A 39 3.76 4.19 16.39
C LEU A 39 3.95 3.34 17.65
N SER A 40 4.11 2.02 17.49
CA SER A 40 4.35 1.09 18.61
C SER A 40 5.69 1.34 19.32
N ALA A 41 6.69 1.87 18.61
CA ALA A 41 7.97 2.28 19.16
C ALA A 41 7.95 3.69 19.81
N GLY A 42 6.81 4.40 19.75
CA GLY A 42 6.63 5.70 20.40
C GLY A 42 7.10 6.91 19.59
N PHE A 43 7.31 6.75 18.27
CA PHE A 43 7.65 7.87 17.41
C PHE A 43 6.45 8.83 17.23
N PRO A 44 6.69 10.15 17.11
CA PRO A 44 5.63 11.13 16.88
C PRO A 44 5.12 11.08 15.43
N ILE A 45 3.82 11.32 15.24
CA ILE A 45 3.15 11.26 13.92
C ILE A 45 3.86 12.06 12.81
N PRO A 46 4.35 13.30 13.03
CA PRO A 46 5.05 14.06 11.99
C PRO A 46 6.34 13.39 11.51
N GLU A 47 7.04 12.67 12.39
CA GLU A 47 8.27 11.95 12.04
C GLU A 47 7.93 10.69 11.24
N ILE A 48 6.87 9.98 11.63
CA ILE A 48 6.37 8.82 10.91
C ILE A 48 5.95 9.20 9.48
N ALA A 49 5.23 10.33 9.33
CA ALA A 49 4.82 10.86 8.03
C ALA A 49 6.01 11.12 7.11
N GLN A 50 7.11 11.67 7.66
CA GLN A 50 8.32 11.95 6.91
C GLN A 50 9.02 10.69 6.38
N PHE A 51 8.95 9.57 7.09
CA PHE A 51 9.65 8.33 6.73
C PHE A 51 8.80 7.32 5.95
N THR A 52 7.47 7.46 5.99
CA THR A 52 6.54 6.50 5.38
C THR A 52 5.79 7.05 4.17
N ASP A 53 6.00 8.33 3.85
CA ASP A 53 5.25 9.08 2.82
C ASP A 53 3.73 9.05 3.03
N LEU A 54 3.28 8.71 4.26
CA LEU A 54 1.87 8.75 4.64
C LEU A 54 1.50 10.13 5.16
N SER A 55 0.24 10.51 4.97
CA SER A 55 -0.29 11.72 5.59
C SER A 55 -0.41 11.53 7.11
N PRO A 56 -0.28 12.62 7.90
CA PRO A 56 -0.55 12.60 9.34
C PRO A 56 -1.93 12.01 9.66
N ASP A 57 -2.94 12.35 8.87
CA ASP A 57 -4.32 11.87 9.04
C ASP A 57 -4.40 10.33 8.90
N ALA A 58 -3.70 9.76 7.91
CA ALA A 58 -3.67 8.31 7.71
C ALA A 58 -2.99 7.59 8.89
N ILE A 59 -1.93 8.19 9.44
CA ILE A 59 -1.22 7.63 10.60
C ILE A 59 -2.08 7.73 11.87
N GLU A 60 -2.81 8.83 12.06
CA GLU A 60 -3.78 8.95 13.16
C GLU A 60 -4.89 7.91 13.06
N GLU A 61 -5.38 7.64 11.85
CA GLU A 61 -6.38 6.61 11.64
C GLU A 61 -5.85 5.22 11.97
N LEU A 62 -4.62 4.90 11.56
CA LEU A 62 -3.93 3.65 11.95
C LEU A 62 -3.77 3.55 13.47
N GLN A 63 -3.43 4.65 14.15
CA GLN A 63 -3.30 4.69 15.61
C GLN A 63 -4.64 4.42 16.30
N ARG A 64 -5.74 5.00 15.80
CA ARG A 64 -7.10 4.76 16.32
C ARG A 64 -7.54 3.31 16.11
N GLN A 65 -7.23 2.72 14.95
CA GLN A 65 -7.55 1.32 14.65
C GLN A 65 -6.77 0.33 15.54
N GLN A 66 -5.56 0.67 15.99
CA GLN A 66 -4.79 -0.17 16.92
C GLN A 66 -5.36 -0.24 18.35
N HIS A 67 -6.08 0.79 18.79
CA HIS A 67 -6.58 0.89 20.18
C HIS A 67 -8.03 0.40 20.34
N ASN A 68 -8.63 -0.16 19.29
CA ASN A 68 -9.99 -0.70 19.26
C ASN A 68 -9.95 -2.24 19.27
#